data_AF-A0A962RFA9-F1
#
_entry.id   AF-A0A962RFA9-F1
#
_cell.length_a   1.000
_cell.length_b   1.000
_cell.length_c   1.000
_cell.angle_alpha   90.00
_cell.angle_beta   90.00
_cell.angle_gamma   90.00
#
_symmetry.space_group_name_H-M   'P 1'
#
loop_
_entity.id
_entity.type
_entity.pdbx_description
1 polymer ?
#
loop_
_entity_poly.entity_id
_entity_poly.type
_entity_poly.pdbx_seq_one_letter_code
_entity_poly.pdbx_strand_id
1 'polypeptide(L)' 'MDVLYLLIGVSVLAIVGVIALLLWAVRSGQYDDMEGPAWRVLMDDDAPRPTSSKRDSAAGERDAAGSRD' A
#
# COMPACT_ATOMS: atom_id res chain seq x y z
N MET A 1 11.10 -26.00 -43.33
CA MET A 1 12.23 -25.67 -42.45
C MET A 1 12.31 -24.17 -42.15
N ASP A 2 11.75 -23.32 -43.00
CA ASP A 2 11.79 -21.84 -42.85
C ASP A 2 11.10 -21.32 -41.59
N VAL A 3 9.96 -21.91 -41.22
CA VAL A 3 9.22 -21.50 -40.00
C VAL A 3 10.04 -21.74 -38.72
N LEU A 4 10.94 -22.72 -38.73
CA LEU A 4 11.78 -23.05 -37.58
C LEU A 4 12.75 -21.91 -37.28
N TYR A 5 13.34 -21.32 -38.32
CA TYR A 5 14.23 -20.16 -38.18
C TYR A 5 13.48 -18.92 -37.70
N LEU A 6 12.25 -18.70 -38.17
CA LEU A 6 11.39 -17.62 -37.66
C LEU A 6 11.05 -17.83 -36.18
N LEU A 7 10.72 -19.06 -35.78
CA LEU A 7 10.41 -19.40 -34.39
C LEU A 7 11.61 -19.20 -33.45
N ILE A 8 12.82 -19.48 -33.93
CA ILE A 8 14.06 -19.22 -33.17
C ILE A 8 14.23 -17.71 -32.92
N GLY A 9 13.99 -16.87 -33.93
CA GLY A 9 14.06 -15.42 -33.75
C GLY A 9 13.01 -14.90 -32.76
N VAL A 10 11.77 -15.37 -32.89
CA VAL A 10 10.67 -14.99 -32.00
C VAL A 10 10.91 -15.45 -30.56
N SER A 11 11.46 -16.65 -30.36
CA SER A 11 11.74 -17.17 -29.01
C SER A 11 12.84 -16.39 -28.30
N VAL A 12 13.90 -16.01 -29.00
CA VAL A 12 14.95 -15.15 -28.46
C VAL A 12 14.37 -13.79 -28.05
N LEU A 13 13.53 -13.20 -28.89
CA LEU A 13 12.87 -11.92 -28.58
C LEU A 13 11.96 -12.03 -27.35
N ALA A 14 11.22 -13.14 -27.22
CA ALA A 14 10.36 -13.40 -26.07
C ALA A 14 11.18 -13.53 -24.78
N ILE A 15 12.30 -14.26 -24.80
CA ILE A 15 13.19 -14.41 -23.64
C ILE A 15 13.75 -13.05 -23.22
N VAL A 16 14.24 -12.26 -24.16
CA VAL A 16 14.75 -10.90 -23.88
C VAL A 16 13.64 -10.02 -23.28
N GLY A 17 12.42 -10.11 -23.82
CA GLY A 17 11.26 -9.38 -23.29
C GLY A 17 10.92 -9.74 -21.84
N VAL A 18 10.92 -11.05 -21.52
CA VAL A 18 10.68 -11.53 -20.15
C VAL A 18 11.77 -11.06 -19.20
N ILE A 19 13.04 -11.17 -19.60
CA ILE A 19 14.18 -10.70 -18.78
C ILE A 19 14.07 -9.19 -18.54
N ALA A 20 13.77 -8.40 -19.58
CA ALA A 20 13.62 -6.95 -19.45
C ALA A 20 12.47 -6.58 -18.49
N LEU A 21 11.33 -7.26 -18.61
CA LEU A 21 10.18 -7.07 -17.72
C LEU A 21 10.54 -7.41 -16.26
N LEU A 22 11.25 -8.51 -16.04
CA LEU A 22 11.67 -8.94 -14.71
C LEU A 22 12.68 -7.97 -14.09
N LEU A 23 13.66 -7.49 -14.87
CA LEU A 23 14.61 -6.47 -14.42
C LEU A 23 13.91 -5.15 -14.07
N TRP A 24 12.90 -4.76 -14.85
CA TRP A 24 12.07 -3.60 -14.53
C TRP A 24 11.28 -3.80 -13.24
N ALA A 25 10.65 -4.95 -13.04
CA ALA A 25 9.90 -5.26 -11.82
C ALA A 25 10.78 -5.22 -10.56
N VAL A 26 11.99 -5.80 -10.63
CA VAL A 26 12.97 -5.75 -9.54
C VAL A 26 13.41 -4.31 -9.25
N ARG A 27 13.70 -3.52 -10.30
CA ARG A 27 14.11 -2.11 -10.17
C ARG A 27 13.00 -1.21 -9.62
N SER A 28 11.73 -1.54 -9.88
CA SER A 28 10.56 -0.78 -9.43
C SER A 28 10.29 -0.85 -7.92
N GLY A 29 11.13 -1.55 -7.14
CA GLY A 29 11.07 -1.52 -5.68
C GLY A 29 9.84 -2.22 -5.09
N GLN A 30 9.13 -3.05 -5.86
CA GLN A 30 7.96 -3.80 -5.35
C GLN A 30 8.30 -4.80 -4.24
N TYR A 31 9.57 -5.12 -4.04
CA TYR A 31 10.05 -6.02 -2.99
C TYR A 31 10.50 -5.31 -1.71
N ASP A 32 10.47 -3.97 -1.68
CA ASP A 32 10.99 -3.17 -0.56
C ASP A 32 10.01 -3.12 0.62
N ASP A 33 8.71 -3.37 0.39
CA ASP A 33 7.66 -3.35 1.42
C ASP A 33 7.01 -4.73 1.64
N MET A 34 7.83 -5.78 1.82
CA MET A 34 7.35 -7.10 2.26
C MET A 34 7.20 -7.20 3.78
N GLU A 35 7.66 -6.19 4.53
CA GLU A 35 7.72 -6.16 5.99
C GLU A 35 6.52 -5.44 6.65
N GLY A 36 5.87 -4.49 5.95
CA GLY A 36 4.73 -3.73 6.48
C GLY A 36 3.45 -4.53 6.77
N PRO A 37 3.02 -5.48 5.91
CA PRO A 37 1.76 -6.21 6.13
C PRO A 37 1.84 -7.28 7.23
N ALA A 38 2.98 -7.97 7.35
CA ALA A 38 3.16 -9.05 8.32
C ALA A 38 3.19 -8.53 9.76
N TRP A 39 3.80 -7.36 9.98
CA TRP A 39 3.83 -6.72 11.29
C TRP A 39 2.43 -6.27 11.74
N ARG A 40 1.61 -5.72 10.85
CA ARG A 40 0.23 -5.29 11.20
C ARG A 40 -0.67 -6.47 11.60
N VAL A 41 -0.57 -7.60 10.93
CA VAL A 41 -1.38 -8.80 11.28
C VAL A 41 -1.02 -9.37 12.65
N LEU A 42 0.25 -9.31 13.06
CA LEU A 42 0.68 -9.82 14.36
C LEU A 42 0.42 -8.84 15.52
N MET A 43 0.40 -7.53 15.26
CA MET A 43 0.18 -6.49 16.29
C MET A 43 -1.27 -6.01 16.41
N ASP A 44 -2.16 -6.30 15.46
CA ASP A 44 -3.57 -5.86 15.50
C ASP A 44 -4.40 -6.55 16.60
N ASP A 45 -3.97 -7.71 17.11
CA ASP A 45 -4.69 -8.43 18.18
C ASP A 45 -4.44 -7.86 19.59
N ASP A 46 -3.38 -7.08 19.79
CA ASP A 46 -2.99 -6.51 21.11
C ASP A 46 -3.34 -5.02 21.27
N ALA A 47 -3.91 -4.38 20.25
CA ALA A 47 -4.27 -2.96 20.32
C ALA A 47 -5.64 -2.76 21.04
N PRO A 48 -5.69 -2.01 22.16
CA PRO A 48 -6.96 -1.61 22.74
C PRO A 48 -7.73 -0.77 21.72
N ARG A 49 -8.93 -1.22 21.31
CA ARG A 49 -9.81 -0.45 20.43
C ARG A 49 -9.97 0.96 21.00
N PRO A 50 -9.59 2.04 20.28
CA PRO A 50 -9.79 3.38 20.79
C PRO A 50 -11.29 3.62 20.93
N THR A 51 -11.75 3.77 22.17
CA THR A 51 -13.13 4.15 22.43
C THR A 51 -13.32 5.56 21.91
N SER A 52 -14.00 5.67 20.77
CA SER A 52 -14.45 6.94 20.20
C SER A 52 -15.56 7.50 21.11
N SER A 53 -15.20 8.14 22.23
CA SER A 53 -16.16 8.96 22.99
C SER A 53 -15.46 9.86 24.01
N LYS A 54 -14.66 10.81 23.53
CA LYS A 54 -14.36 12.02 24.32
C LYS A 54 -13.80 13.12 23.42
N ARG A 55 -14.66 13.78 22.66
CA ARG A 55 -14.34 15.12 22.13
C ARG A 55 -15.53 15.99 21.72
N ASP A 56 -16.68 15.81 22.35
CA ASP A 56 -17.79 16.78 22.28
C ASP A 56 -17.93 17.54 23.62
N SER A 57 -16.81 17.98 24.20
CA SER A 57 -16.79 18.83 25.39
C SER A 57 -16.22 20.23 25.11
N ALA A 58 -16.30 20.74 23.88
CA ALA A 58 -15.74 22.06 23.55
C ALA A 58 -16.67 22.97 22.71
N ALA A 59 -17.99 22.75 22.76
CA ALA A 59 -18.96 23.60 22.05
C ALA A 59 -20.11 24.15 22.93
N GLY A 60 -20.03 24.03 24.26
CA GLY A 60 -21.05 24.57 25.19
C GLY A 60 -20.63 25.80 25.99
N GLU A 61 -19.35 26.20 25.97
CA GLU A 61 -18.79 27.28 26.82
C GLU A 61 -18.98 28.68 26.21
N ARG A 62 -20.08 28.93 25.48
CA ARG A 62 -20.31 30.24 24.82
C ARG A 62 -21.68 30.88 25.09
N ASP A 63 -22.58 30.22 25.80
CA ASP A 63 -23.89 30.80 26.09
C ASP A 63 -24.14 31.00 27.59
N ALA A 64 -24.34 32.27 27.96
CA ALA A 64 -25.13 32.74 29.09
C ALA A 64 -24.48 33.04 30.47
N ALA A 65 -23.16 33.14 30.60
CA ALA A 65 -22.53 33.76 31.79
C ALA A 65 -22.36 35.30 31.69
N GLY A 66 -22.99 35.96 30.71
CA GLY A 66 -22.73 37.37 30.44
C GLY A 66 -23.88 38.11 29.76
N SER A 67 -25.01 38.24 30.44
CA SER A 67 -25.89 39.41 30.25
C SER A 67 -26.46 39.80 31.61
N ARG A 68 -25.70 40.65 32.29
CA ARG A 68 -26.20 41.53 33.34
C ARG A 68 -27.04 42.59 32.63
N ASP A 69 -28.33 42.66 32.97
CA ASP A 69 -29.17 43.86 33.02
C ASP A 69 -30.39 43.57 33.91
#